data_AF-A0A317KRD1-F1
#
_entry.id   AF-A0A317KRD1-F1
#
_cell.length_a   1.000
_cell.length_b   1.000
_cell.length_c   1.000
_cell.angle_alpha   90.00
_cell.angle_beta   90.00
_cell.angle_gamma   90.00
#
_symmetry.space_group_name_H-M   'P 1'
#
loop_
_entity.id
_entity.type
_entity.pdbx_description
1 polymer ?
#
loop_
_entity_poly.entity_id
_entity_poly.type
_entity_poly.pdbx_seq_one_letter_code
_entity_poly.pdbx_strand_id
1 'polypeptide(L)' 'MHVFRMAQATAAASAERAAQDREKVTEARDQLAAAIVEAARDGMRQIDIVRVTGYTRERVRQILRAHGVTPD' A
#
# COMPACT_ATOMS: atom_id res chain seq x y z
N MET A 1 -0.11 -42.30 5.87
CA MET A 1 -0.60 -41.10 6.59
C MET A 1 0.44 -39.98 6.76
N HIS A 2 1.76 -40.23 6.74
CA HIS A 2 2.78 -39.18 6.93
C HIS A 2 2.87 -38.16 5.77
N VAL A 3 2.74 -38.60 4.52
CA VAL A 3 2.89 -37.75 3.32
C VAL A 3 1.82 -36.64 3.26
N PHE A 4 0.58 -36.95 3.65
CA PHE A 4 -0.51 -35.99 3.71
C PHE A 4 -0.29 -34.90 4.75
N ARG A 5 0.28 -35.24 5.91
CA ARG A 5 0.62 -34.27 6.97
C ARG A 5 1.74 -33.33 6.54
N MET A 6 2.75 -33.84 5.82
CA MET A 6 3.81 -32.98 5.28
C MET A 6 3.27 -32.01 4.21
N ALA A 7 2.40 -32.49 3.31
CA ALA A 7 1.76 -31.63 2.31
C ALA A 7 0.88 -30.53 2.94
N GLN A 8 0.15 -30.85 4.01
CA GLN A 8 -0.59 -29.83 4.77
C GLN A 8 0.33 -28.81 5.46
N ALA A 9 1.43 -29.27 6.05
CA ALA A 9 2.40 -28.37 6.71
C ALA A 9 3.06 -27.40 5.71
N THR A 10 3.41 -27.88 4.51
CA THR A 10 3.96 -27.01 3.45
C THR A 10 2.94 -26.00 2.94
N ALA A 11 1.68 -26.42 2.77
CA ALA A 11 0.60 -25.53 2.36
C ALA A 11 0.35 -24.43 3.41
N ALA A 12 0.30 -24.80 4.70
CA ALA A 12 0.15 -23.87 5.80
C ALA A 12 1.30 -22.84 5.85
N ALA A 13 2.55 -23.30 5.76
CA ALA A 13 3.72 -22.42 5.73
C ALA A 13 3.72 -21.47 4.52
N SER A 14 3.25 -21.92 3.35
CA SER A 14 3.12 -21.06 2.17
C SER A 14 2.03 -19.98 2.34
N ALA A 15 0.89 -20.35 2.96
CA ALA A 15 -0.21 -19.43 3.22
C ALA A 15 0.18 -18.37 4.26
N GLU A 16 0.94 -18.76 5.29
CA GLU A 16 1.45 -17.85 6.31
C GLU A 16 2.43 -16.82 5.71
N ARG A 17 3.38 -17.26 4.88
CA ARG A 17 4.28 -16.33 4.15
C ARG A 17 3.51 -15.37 3.27
N ALA A 18 2.53 -15.87 2.50
CA ALA A 18 1.69 -15.02 1.66
C ALA A 18 0.83 -14.04 2.48
N ALA A 19 0.45 -14.37 3.71
CA ALA A 19 -0.23 -13.44 4.62
C ALA A 19 0.73 -12.34 5.11
N GLN A 20 1.94 -12.72 5.56
CA GLN A 20 2.97 -11.78 5.99
C GLN A 20 3.39 -10.81 4.87
N ASP A 21 3.52 -11.30 3.64
CA ASP A 21 3.87 -10.46 2.49
C ASP A 21 2.75 -9.48 2.16
N ARG A 22 1.48 -9.90 2.28
CA ARG A 22 0.33 -9.01 2.10
C ARG A 22 0.27 -7.91 3.17
N GLU A 23 0.62 -8.25 4.41
CA GLU A 23 0.68 -7.30 5.51
C GLU A 23 1.75 -6.23 5.25
N LYS A 24 2.96 -6.64 4.89
CA LYS A 24 4.05 -5.70 4.53
C LYS A 24 3.68 -4.78 3.36
N VAL A 25 3.00 -5.32 2.33
CA VAL A 25 2.52 -4.52 1.20
C VAL A 25 1.46 -3.50 1.64
N THR A 26 0.61 -3.87 2.59
CA THR A 26 -0.41 -2.97 3.13
C THR A 26 0.26 -1.85 3.92
N GLU A 27 1.18 -2.19 4.81
CA GLU A 27 1.94 -1.22 5.60
C GLU A 27 2.72 -0.24 4.71
N ALA A 28 3.41 -0.73 3.68
CA ALA A 28 4.13 0.12 2.74
C ALA A 28 3.20 1.07 1.96
N ARG A 29 1.97 0.63 1.64
CA ARG A 29 0.96 1.48 0.99
C ARG A 29 0.45 2.56 1.94
N ASP A 30 0.26 2.24 3.21
CA ASP A 30 -0.20 3.19 4.21
C ASP A 30 0.87 4.25 4.50
N GLN A 31 2.14 3.84 4.61
CA GLN A 31 3.27 4.76 4.74
C GLN A 31 3.38 5.70 3.54
N LEU A 32 3.23 5.18 2.32
CA LEU A 32 3.25 6.00 1.11
C LEU A 32 2.05 6.97 1.07
N ALA A 33 0.86 6.52 1.45
CA ALA A 33 -0.33 7.38 1.52
C ALA A 33 -0.12 8.54 2.51
N ALA A 34 0.44 8.27 3.68
CA ALA A 34 0.80 9.30 4.65
C ALA A 34 1.81 10.31 4.05
N ALA A 35 2.88 9.85 3.40
CA ALA A 35 3.86 10.72 2.76
C ALA A 35 3.26 11.60 1.65
N ILE A 36 2.31 11.07 0.87
CA ILE A 36 1.56 11.83 -0.15
C ILE A 36 0.74 12.95 0.49
N VAL A 37 0.07 12.66 1.61
CA VAL A 37 -0.77 13.62 2.32
C VAL A 37 0.07 14.74 2.92
N GLU A 38 1.19 14.40 3.56
CA GLU A 38 2.10 15.41 4.11
C GLU A 38 2.70 16.30 3.01
N ALA A 39 3.17 15.72 1.90
CA ALA A 39 3.66 16.52 0.77
C ALA A 39 2.61 17.50 0.22
N ALA A 40 1.35 17.08 0.14
CA ALA A 40 0.27 17.96 -0.29
C ALA A 40 -0.01 19.08 0.73
N ARG A 41 0.03 18.78 2.04
CA ARG A 41 -0.12 19.78 3.11
C ARG A 41 1.01 20.80 3.13
N ASP A 42 2.22 20.36 2.78
CA ASP A 42 3.40 21.22 2.61
C ASP A 42 3.34 22.08 1.33
N GLY A 43 2.25 21.98 0.56
CA GLY A 43 2.02 22.80 -0.64
C GLY A 43 2.62 22.21 -1.92
N MET A 44 3.10 20.97 -1.90
CA MET A 44 3.54 20.30 -3.13
C MET A 44 2.34 20.11 -4.07
N ARG A 45 2.51 20.49 -5.34
CA ARG A 45 1.44 20.35 -6.35
C ARG A 45 1.19 18.87 -6.65
N GLN A 46 -0.08 18.51 -6.86
CA GLN A 46 -0.47 17.14 -7.24
C GLN A 46 0.30 16.58 -8.45
N ILE A 47 0.62 17.42 -9.44
CA ILE A 47 1.37 16.97 -10.62
C ILE A 47 2.79 16.52 -10.27
N ASP A 48 3.40 17.15 -9.27
CA ASP A 48 4.75 16.80 -8.82
C ASP A 48 4.71 15.55 -7.93
N ILE A 49 3.67 15.42 -7.10
CA ILE A 49 3.39 14.17 -6.35
C ILE A 49 3.22 12.99 -7.31
N VAL A 50 2.42 13.15 -8.38
CA VAL A 50 2.24 12.13 -9.43
C VAL A 50 3.58 11.74 -10.06
N ARG A 51 4.45 12.71 -10.36
CA ARG A 51 5.76 12.45 -10.98
C ARG A 51 6.70 11.67 -10.05
N VAL A 52 6.74 12.01 -8.76
CA VAL A 52 7.63 11.37 -7.78
C VAL A 52 7.14 9.97 -7.40
N THR A 53 5.83 9.81 -7.23
CA THR A 53 5.24 8.52 -6.77
C THR A 53 4.96 7.54 -7.90
N GLY A 54 4.84 8.01 -9.14
CA GLY A 54 4.41 7.20 -10.29
C GLY A 54 2.94 6.80 -10.26
N TYR A 55 2.17 7.28 -9.27
CA TYR A 55 0.74 7.02 -9.20
C TYR A 55 -0.03 7.85 -10.21
N THR A 56 -1.19 7.33 -10.63
CA THR A 56 -2.10 8.12 -11.46
C THR A 56 -2.62 9.32 -10.67
N ARG A 57 -2.93 10.41 -11.36
CA ARG A 57 -3.53 11.61 -10.73
C ARG A 57 -4.82 11.28 -9.98
N GLU A 58 -5.60 10.34 -10.49
CA GLU A 58 -6.82 9.91 -9.81
C GLU A 58 -6.53 9.16 -8.51
N ARG A 59 -5.51 8.29 -8.50
CA ARG A 59 -5.12 7.60 -7.26
C ARG A 59 -4.64 8.58 -6.20
N VAL A 60 -3.85 9.59 -6.58
CA VAL A 60 -3.42 10.66 -5.67
C VAL A 60 -4.63 11.42 -5.11
N ARG A 61 -5.60 11.82 -5.95
CA ARG A 61 -6.83 12.47 -5.47
C ARG A 61 -7.63 11.63 -4.49
N GLN A 62 -7.78 10.33 -4.75
CA GLN A 62 -8.51 9.44 -3.84
C GLN A 62 -7.85 9.39 -2.46
N ILE A 63 -6.52 9.27 -2.43
CA ILE A 63 -5.76 9.29 -1.18
C ILE A 63 -5.99 10.63 -0.45
N LEU A 64 -5.77 11.76 -1.13
CA LEU A 64 -5.95 13.08 -0.52
C LEU A 64 -7.37 13.28 0.05
N ARG A 65 -8.41 12.90 -0.70
CA ARG A 65 -9.80 12.99 -0.24
C ARG A 65 -10.10 12.08 0.95
N ALA A 66 -9.56 10.85 0.95
CA ALA A 66 -9.72 9.93 2.07
C ALA A 66 -9.11 10.49 3.38
N HIS A 67 -8.11 11.36 3.26
CA HIS A 67 -7.46 12.05 4.38
C HIS A 67 -7.94 13.50 4.58
N GLY A 68 -9.07 13.89 3.96
CA GLY A 68 -9.70 15.20 4.15
C GLY A 68 -8.94 16.38 3.52
N VAL A 69 -7.98 16.12 2.64
CA VAL A 69 -7.26 17.16 1.89
C VAL A 69 -8.03 17.43 0.60
N THR A 70 -8.58 18.64 0.47
CA THR A 70 -9.21 19.09 -0.78
C THR A 70 -8.10 19.36 -1.81
N PRO A 71 -8.03 18.58 -2.90
CA PRO A 71 -7.00 18.77 -3.91
C PRO A 71 -7.41 19.93 -4.83
N ASP A 72 -6.61 21.00 -4.89
CA ASP A 72 -6.77 22.11 -5.85
C ASP A 72 -6.50 21.70 -7.31
#